data_AF-A0A2P5VSJ2-F1
#
_entry.id   AF-A0A2P5VSJ2-F1
#
_cell.length_a   1.000
_cell.length_b   1.000
_cell.length_c   1.000
_cell.angle_alpha   90.00
_cell.angle_beta   90.00
_cell.angle_gamma   90.00
#
_symmetry.space_group_name_H-M   'P 1'
#
loop_
_entity.id
_entity.type
_entity.pdbx_description
1 polymer ?
#
loop_
_entity_poly.entity_id
_entity_poly.type
_entity_poly.pdbx_seq_one_letter_code
_entity_poly.pdbx_strand_id
1 'polypeptide(L)'
;MELQRSEDQGLPERKGQKRKLEEEIQEDREISLPTGDARRALLAEVTAQVTLLESAFTWRESDRSAAKRATHVLAELAKNEEVVNVIVEGGAVPALVKHLQAPPCEDGDRSPKPFEHEVEKGSAFALGLLAVKPEHQQLIVDSGALSHLVNLLRRHKDSSISRAVISVIRRAADALTNLAHENSSIKTRVRFAKLCNCVAKTLKRLEEKIHGRVLNHLLYLMRVAEKPVQRRVALALAYLCSPDDQRTIFIDNNGLELLLGLLGSTSTKQQLDGAVALYKLSNKAMTLSPMDAAPPSPTPQVYLGEQYVNNATLSDVTFLVEGRRFYAHRICLLASSDAFRAMFDGGYREKDARDIEIPNIKWEVFELMMRFIYTGSVDVTLDIAQDLLRAADQYLLEGLKRLCEYTIAQDISLENVSSMYELSEAFHAISLRHTCILFILEHFDKLSARPGHLHLIQRIVPEIRNYFAKALTKPNPHKLRL
;
A
#
# COMPACT_ATOMS: atom_id res chain seq x y z
N MET A 1 70.04 -53.75 12.34
CA MET A 1 70.14 -54.23 10.95
C MET A 1 69.31 -53.27 10.12
N GLU A 2 69.82 -52.09 9.77
CA GLU A 2 70.79 -51.83 8.67
C GLU A 2 70.22 -52.32 7.33
N LEU A 3 69.79 -51.38 6.46
CA LEU A 3 70.52 -50.80 5.30
C LEU A 3 70.49 -51.78 4.11
N GLN A 4 70.11 -51.43 2.87
CA GLN A 4 70.42 -50.26 2.02
C GLN A 4 69.24 -49.98 1.06
N ARG A 5 68.77 -48.74 0.87
CA ARG A 5 69.28 -47.63 0.01
C ARG A 5 69.23 -47.88 -1.51
N SER A 6 68.31 -47.19 -2.20
CA SER A 6 68.62 -46.44 -3.42
C SER A 6 67.80 -45.15 -3.44
N GLU A 7 68.50 -44.05 -3.77
CA GLU A 7 68.14 -42.63 -3.70
C GLU A 7 67.20 -42.23 -4.84
N ASP A 8 66.10 -41.53 -4.54
CA ASP A 8 65.92 -40.07 -4.54
C ASP A 8 65.91 -39.42 -5.94
N GLN A 9 64.70 -39.24 -6.50
CA GLN A 9 64.36 -38.15 -7.43
C GLN A 9 62.88 -37.77 -7.23
N GLY A 10 62.61 -36.95 -6.22
CA GLY A 10 61.36 -36.21 -6.09
C GLY A 10 61.29 -35.05 -7.08
N LEU A 11 60.35 -35.12 -8.03
CA LEU A 11 59.99 -34.01 -8.93
C LEU A 11 59.10 -33.00 -8.18
N PRO A 12 59.45 -31.70 -8.15
CA PRO A 12 58.71 -30.69 -7.41
C PRO A 12 57.60 -30.00 -8.22
N GLU A 13 56.62 -29.51 -7.46
CA GLU A 13 55.47 -28.72 -7.85
C GLU A 13 55.82 -27.50 -8.73
N ARG A 14 55.15 -27.37 -9.88
CA ARG A 14 55.22 -26.17 -10.75
C ARG A 14 54.41 -25.02 -10.15
N LYS A 15 55.03 -24.26 -9.25
CA LYS A 15 54.71 -22.84 -9.01
C LYS A 15 55.45 -22.00 -10.06
N GLY A 16 54.71 -21.50 -11.06
CA GLY A 16 55.23 -20.58 -12.07
C GLY A 16 55.41 -19.17 -11.51
N GLN A 17 56.59 -18.89 -10.97
CA GLN A 17 57.12 -17.54 -10.82
C GLN A 17 57.57 -17.03 -12.20
N LYS A 18 57.02 -15.91 -12.68
CA LYS A 18 57.70 -15.05 -13.66
C LYS A 18 58.29 -13.86 -12.90
N ARG A 19 59.61 -13.87 -12.71
CA ARG A 19 60.38 -12.69 -12.32
C ARG A 19 60.82 -11.95 -13.58
N LYS A 20 60.62 -10.63 -13.56
CA LYS A 20 61.49 -9.55 -14.05
C LYS A 20 62.20 -9.76 -15.40
N LEU A 21 61.71 -9.02 -16.39
CA LEU A 21 62.56 -8.23 -17.27
C LEU A 21 62.17 -6.78 -17.03
N GLU A 22 63.02 -6.06 -16.31
CA GLU A 22 63.09 -4.61 -16.32
C GLU A 22 64.07 -4.21 -17.43
N GLU A 23 63.74 -3.09 -18.08
CA GLU A 23 64.56 -2.21 -18.92
C GLU A 23 64.50 -2.36 -20.45
N GLU A 24 64.30 -1.19 -21.08
CA GLU A 24 64.21 -0.82 -22.50
C GLU A 24 62.82 -1.10 -23.13
N ILE A 25 61.94 -0.13 -23.40
CA ILE A 25 62.12 1.22 -23.95
C ILE A 25 61.04 2.16 -23.41
N GLN A 26 61.47 3.33 -22.97
CA GLN A 26 60.68 4.55 -22.75
C GLN A 26 59.95 4.95 -24.05
N GLU A 27 58.62 4.83 -24.08
CA GLU A 27 57.78 5.74 -24.87
C GLU A 27 56.58 6.15 -24.02
N ASP A 28 56.70 7.35 -23.46
CA ASP A 28 55.61 8.11 -22.87
C ASP A 28 54.44 8.18 -23.87
N ARG A 29 53.38 7.41 -23.61
CA ARG A 29 52.03 7.80 -24.05
C ARG A 29 51.31 8.36 -22.83
N GLU A 30 51.58 9.63 -22.55
CA GLU A 30 50.61 10.49 -21.88
C GLU A 30 49.28 10.39 -22.63
N ILE A 31 48.33 9.63 -22.08
CA ILE A 31 46.93 9.72 -22.48
C ILE A 31 46.38 10.89 -21.68
N SER A 32 46.40 12.06 -22.31
CA SER A 32 45.98 13.35 -21.77
C SER A 32 44.52 13.34 -21.34
N LEU A 33 44.23 13.75 -20.10
CA LEU A 33 42.89 14.16 -19.69
C LEU A 33 42.30 15.14 -20.72
N PRO A 34 40.99 15.10 -20.99
CA PRO A 34 40.36 16.05 -21.90
C PRO A 34 40.66 17.48 -21.43
N THR A 35 41.17 18.30 -22.35
CA THR A 35 41.38 19.73 -22.12
C THR A 35 40.10 20.36 -21.55
N GLY A 36 40.23 21.39 -20.70
CA GLY A 36 39.08 22.00 -20.00
C GLY A 36 37.92 22.42 -20.91
N ASP A 37 38.21 22.70 -22.18
CA ASP A 37 37.22 23.02 -23.21
C ASP A 37 36.47 21.78 -23.71
N ALA A 38 37.17 20.65 -23.90
CA ALA A 38 36.56 19.38 -24.29
C ALA A 38 35.63 18.82 -23.19
N ARG A 39 36.03 18.94 -21.91
CA ARG A 39 35.16 18.55 -20.78
C ARG A 39 33.89 19.40 -20.71
N ARG A 40 33.97 20.71 -20.97
CA ARG A 40 32.81 21.61 -20.99
C ARG A 40 31.85 21.30 -22.13
N ALA A 41 32.37 21.04 -23.33
CA ALA A 41 31.55 20.63 -24.48
C ALA A 41 30.84 19.30 -24.20
N LEU A 42 31.54 18.35 -23.60
CA LEU A 42 30.99 17.05 -23.23
C LEU A 42 29.90 17.15 -22.15
N LEU A 43 30.12 17.98 -21.13
CA LEU A 43 29.11 18.24 -20.11
C LEU A 43 27.85 18.88 -20.72
N ALA A 44 28.02 19.85 -21.63
CA ALA A 44 26.90 20.47 -22.34
C ALA A 44 26.09 19.47 -23.16
N GLU A 45 26.77 18.53 -23.84
CA GLU A 45 26.13 17.44 -24.58
C GLU A 45 25.36 16.51 -23.64
N VAL A 46 25.96 16.08 -22.52
CA VAL A 46 25.29 15.26 -21.51
C VAL A 46 24.04 15.97 -20.99
N THR A 47 24.15 17.24 -20.60
CA THR A 47 23.02 18.03 -20.10
C THR A 47 21.90 18.13 -21.14
N ALA A 48 22.23 18.32 -22.42
CA ALA A 48 21.24 18.34 -23.49
C ALA A 48 20.47 16.99 -23.57
N GLN A 49 21.18 15.86 -23.46
CA GLN A 49 20.53 14.54 -23.46
C GLN A 49 19.67 14.31 -22.20
N VAL A 50 20.09 14.83 -21.05
CA VAL A 50 19.32 14.76 -19.80
C VAL A 50 18.03 15.58 -19.90
N THR A 51 18.10 16.82 -20.41
CA THR A 51 16.91 17.64 -20.64
C THR A 51 15.93 16.98 -21.61
N LEU A 52 16.44 16.32 -22.65
CA LEU A 52 15.60 15.53 -23.56
C LEU A 52 14.90 14.39 -22.82
N LEU A 53 15.59 13.62 -21.98
CA LEU A 53 14.96 12.57 -21.18
C LEU A 53 13.91 13.11 -20.21
N GLU A 54 14.17 14.25 -19.56
CA GLU A 54 13.24 14.83 -18.60
C GLU A 54 11.92 15.27 -19.25
N SER A 55 12.02 15.86 -20.44
CA SER A 55 10.89 16.32 -21.26
C SER A 55 10.13 15.19 -21.95
N ALA A 56 10.77 14.05 -22.23
CA ALA A 56 10.25 12.99 -23.10
C ALA A 56 9.63 11.80 -22.36
N PHE A 57 8.80 12.03 -21.33
CA PHE A 57 8.18 10.96 -20.51
C PHE A 57 6.68 10.78 -20.80
N THR A 58 6.33 10.53 -22.06
CA THR A 58 4.95 10.19 -22.48
C THR A 58 4.96 9.02 -23.46
N TRP A 59 3.76 8.50 -23.80
CA TRP A 59 3.60 7.47 -24.83
C TRP A 59 3.57 8.01 -26.27
N ARG A 60 3.80 9.32 -26.48
CA ARG A 60 3.91 9.89 -27.83
C ARG A 60 5.12 9.31 -28.55
N GLU A 61 4.97 8.98 -29.84
CA GLU A 61 6.05 8.40 -30.63
C GLU A 61 7.29 9.33 -30.72
N SER A 62 7.06 10.64 -30.85
CA SER A 62 8.11 11.66 -30.79
C SER A 62 8.96 11.55 -29.53
N ASP A 63 8.30 11.45 -28.38
CA ASP A 63 8.91 11.48 -27.05
C ASP A 63 9.64 10.15 -26.80
N ARG A 64 9.00 9.02 -27.12
CA ARG A 64 9.63 7.70 -27.01
C ARG A 64 10.84 7.56 -27.94
N SER A 65 10.77 8.11 -29.15
CA SER A 65 11.91 8.14 -30.07
C SER A 65 13.05 9.02 -29.54
N ALA A 66 12.73 10.17 -28.95
CA ALA A 66 13.71 11.09 -28.36
C ALA A 66 14.39 10.46 -27.15
N ALA A 67 13.62 9.85 -26.24
CA ALA A 67 14.15 9.12 -25.08
C ALA A 67 15.03 7.94 -25.50
N LYS A 68 14.64 7.20 -26.55
CA LYS A 68 15.48 6.12 -27.10
C LYS A 68 16.81 6.64 -27.66
N ARG A 69 16.81 7.78 -28.36
CA ARG A 69 18.05 8.40 -28.87
C ARG A 69 18.92 8.88 -27.72
N ALA A 70 18.36 9.59 -26.76
CA ALA A 70 19.10 10.13 -25.62
C ALA A 70 19.72 9.01 -24.76
N THR A 71 18.97 7.95 -24.45
CA THR A 71 19.51 6.77 -23.75
C THR A 71 20.64 6.09 -24.53
N HIS A 72 20.55 6.03 -25.86
CA HIS A 72 21.60 5.47 -26.70
C HIS A 72 22.87 6.32 -26.69
N VAL A 73 22.74 7.65 -26.86
CA VAL A 73 23.89 8.58 -26.82
C VAL A 73 24.61 8.51 -25.48
N LEU A 74 23.87 8.56 -24.37
CA LEU A 74 24.45 8.43 -23.03
C LEU A 74 25.17 7.08 -22.84
N ALA A 75 24.62 5.99 -23.38
CA ALA A 75 25.26 4.69 -23.32
C ALA A 75 26.54 4.61 -24.17
N GLU A 76 26.57 5.25 -25.34
CA GLU A 76 27.78 5.31 -26.19
C GLU A 76 28.89 6.12 -25.52
N LEU A 77 28.55 7.26 -24.91
CA LEU A 77 29.50 8.07 -24.14
C LEU A 77 30.04 7.29 -22.92
N ALA A 78 29.17 6.55 -22.23
CA ALA A 78 29.53 5.76 -21.05
C ALA A 78 30.43 4.54 -21.34
N LYS A 79 30.70 4.21 -22.62
CA LYS A 79 31.70 3.20 -22.98
C LYS A 79 33.13 3.67 -22.68
N ASN A 80 33.36 4.98 -22.66
CA ASN A 80 34.63 5.54 -22.24
C ASN A 80 34.59 5.80 -20.72
N GLU A 81 35.39 5.05 -19.96
CA GLU A 81 35.44 5.15 -18.50
C GLU A 81 35.85 6.55 -18.01
N GLU A 82 36.64 7.30 -18.78
CA GLU A 82 37.05 8.66 -18.42
C GLU A 82 35.88 9.66 -18.47
N VAL A 83 34.86 9.35 -19.27
CA VAL A 83 33.68 10.20 -19.49
C VAL A 83 32.56 9.93 -18.47
N VAL A 84 32.55 8.75 -17.84
CA VAL A 84 31.52 8.32 -16.87
C VAL A 84 31.27 9.36 -15.78
N ASN A 85 32.32 9.99 -15.26
CA ASN A 85 32.20 10.98 -14.18
C ASN A 85 31.47 12.24 -14.67
N VAL A 86 31.77 12.69 -15.90
CA VAL A 86 31.08 13.83 -16.54
C VAL A 86 29.61 13.51 -16.81
N ILE A 87 29.30 12.27 -17.18
CA ILE A 87 27.90 11.83 -17.39
C ILE A 87 27.10 11.87 -16.09
N VAL A 88 27.70 11.39 -14.98
CA VAL A 88 27.06 11.39 -13.66
C VAL A 88 26.90 12.83 -13.14
N GLU A 89 27.94 13.67 -13.25
CA GLU A 89 27.90 15.10 -12.89
C GLU A 89 26.82 15.87 -13.67
N GLY A 90 26.60 15.52 -14.94
CA GLY A 90 25.58 16.11 -15.80
C GLY A 90 24.14 15.70 -15.47
N GLY A 91 23.91 14.91 -14.40
CA GLY A 91 22.57 14.55 -13.92
C GLY A 91 21.93 13.35 -14.64
N ALA A 92 22.71 12.54 -15.35
CA ALA A 92 22.15 11.42 -16.13
C ALA A 92 21.49 10.34 -15.26
N VAL A 93 21.95 10.12 -14.02
CA VAL A 93 21.48 9.01 -13.19
C VAL A 93 19.97 9.12 -12.85
N PRO A 94 19.45 10.21 -12.26
CA PRO A 94 18.02 10.34 -11.99
C PRO A 94 17.15 10.24 -13.26
N ALA A 95 17.58 10.86 -14.36
CA ALA A 95 16.86 10.84 -15.62
C ALA A 95 16.76 9.43 -16.22
N LEU A 96 17.86 8.66 -16.22
CA LEU A 96 17.86 7.27 -16.68
C LEU A 96 17.01 6.37 -15.77
N VAL A 97 17.03 6.59 -14.45
CA VAL A 97 16.21 5.80 -13.51
C VAL A 97 14.71 6.03 -13.72
N LYS A 98 14.28 7.26 -13.97
CA LYS A 98 12.89 7.58 -14.35
C LYS A 98 12.43 6.74 -15.55
N HIS A 99 13.29 6.61 -16.55
CA HIS A 99 13.04 5.84 -17.79
C HIS A 99 13.25 4.32 -17.68
N LEU A 100 13.52 3.78 -16.49
CA LEU A 100 13.36 2.32 -16.24
C LEU A 100 11.89 1.93 -16.09
N GLN A 101 11.00 2.91 -15.93
CA GLN A 101 9.57 2.73 -15.78
C GLN A 101 8.83 3.12 -17.06
N ALA A 102 7.62 2.58 -17.19
CA ALA A 102 6.69 2.99 -18.23
C ALA A 102 6.03 4.34 -17.86
N PRO A 103 5.78 5.24 -18.82
CA PRO A 103 4.96 6.43 -18.59
C PRO A 103 3.54 6.06 -18.11
N PRO A 104 2.86 6.94 -17.34
CA PRO A 104 1.46 6.73 -16.93
C PRO A 104 0.56 6.52 -18.15
N CYS A 105 -0.39 5.59 -18.04
CA CYS A 105 -1.39 5.30 -19.07
C CYS A 105 -2.78 5.42 -18.43
N GLU A 106 -3.74 6.02 -19.12
CA GLU A 106 -5.15 5.96 -18.71
C GLU A 106 -5.66 4.53 -18.95
N ASP A 107 -6.45 4.02 -18.00
CA ASP A 107 -6.94 2.64 -18.02
C ASP A 107 -7.83 2.40 -19.23
N GLY A 108 -7.48 1.39 -20.06
CA GLY A 108 -8.34 0.89 -21.15
C GLY A 108 -7.76 0.95 -22.57
N ASP A 109 -6.62 1.60 -22.80
CA ASP A 109 -6.08 1.71 -24.17
C ASP A 109 -5.30 0.44 -24.62
N ARG A 110 -5.85 -0.27 -25.60
CA ARG A 110 -5.22 -1.44 -26.27
C ARG A 110 -4.38 -1.04 -27.50
N SER A 111 -4.02 0.24 -27.64
CA SER A 111 -3.18 0.71 -28.73
C SER A 111 -1.74 0.14 -28.67
N PRO A 112 -1.08 -0.10 -29.82
CA PRO A 112 0.31 -0.56 -29.86
C PRO A 112 1.23 0.50 -29.27
N LYS A 113 1.95 0.15 -28.21
CA LYS A 113 2.83 1.07 -27.49
C LYS A 113 4.14 1.28 -28.25
N PRO A 114 4.45 2.50 -28.74
CA PRO A 114 5.65 2.76 -29.52
C PRO A 114 6.91 2.57 -28.65
N PHE A 115 7.89 1.84 -29.18
CA PHE A 115 9.16 1.52 -28.50
C PHE A 115 8.98 0.88 -27.11
N GLU A 116 7.96 0.03 -26.95
CA GLU A 116 7.79 -0.76 -25.74
C GLU A 116 9.09 -1.52 -25.42
N HIS A 117 9.58 -1.41 -24.19
CA HIS A 117 10.82 -2.02 -23.70
C HIS A 117 12.14 -1.44 -24.25
N GLU A 118 12.17 -0.77 -25.40
CA GLU A 118 13.44 -0.30 -25.99
C GLU A 118 14.08 0.88 -25.23
N VAL A 119 13.28 1.79 -24.65
CA VAL A 119 13.80 2.88 -23.81
C VAL A 119 14.30 2.33 -22.48
N GLU A 120 13.53 1.44 -21.84
CA GLU A 120 13.92 0.80 -20.58
C GLU A 120 15.22 -0.03 -20.74
N LYS A 121 15.40 -0.66 -21.91
CA LYS A 121 16.65 -1.36 -22.30
C LYS A 121 17.83 -0.40 -22.39
N GLY A 122 17.64 0.74 -23.06
CA GLY A 122 18.65 1.79 -23.19
C GLY A 122 19.08 2.33 -21.83
N SER A 123 18.09 2.66 -20.99
CA SER A 123 18.30 3.13 -19.62
C SER A 123 19.04 2.11 -18.74
N ALA A 124 18.62 0.84 -18.78
CA ALA A 124 19.28 -0.22 -18.03
C ALA A 124 20.72 -0.44 -18.51
N PHE A 125 20.97 -0.37 -19.83
CA PHE A 125 22.31 -0.52 -20.37
C PHE A 125 23.24 0.64 -19.98
N ALA A 126 22.78 1.89 -20.10
CA ALA A 126 23.54 3.06 -19.69
C ALA A 126 23.88 3.01 -18.19
N LEU A 127 22.88 2.73 -17.33
CA LEU A 127 23.11 2.60 -15.88
C LEU A 127 24.09 1.46 -15.55
N GLY A 128 24.06 0.36 -16.29
CA GLY A 128 25.02 -0.73 -16.13
C GLY A 128 26.46 -0.30 -16.43
N LEU A 129 26.68 0.55 -17.44
CA LEU A 129 27.99 1.10 -17.77
C LEU A 129 28.47 2.10 -16.70
N LEU A 130 27.59 2.98 -16.21
CA LEU A 130 27.92 3.91 -15.13
C LEU A 130 28.26 3.18 -13.83
N ALA A 131 27.62 2.03 -13.56
CA ALA A 131 27.85 1.20 -12.40
C ALA A 131 29.16 0.39 -12.42
N VAL A 132 29.93 0.43 -13.51
CA VAL A 132 31.26 -0.19 -13.58
C VAL A 132 32.21 0.45 -12.57
N LYS A 133 32.10 1.77 -12.36
CA LYS A 133 32.86 2.48 -11.33
C LYS A 133 32.18 2.37 -9.96
N PRO A 134 32.86 1.83 -8.93
CA PRO A 134 32.26 1.63 -7.60
C PRO A 134 31.70 2.90 -6.94
N GLU A 135 32.35 4.04 -7.18
CA GLU A 135 31.98 5.37 -6.66
C GLU A 135 30.56 5.80 -7.04
N HIS A 136 30.01 5.34 -8.17
CA HIS A 136 28.67 5.74 -8.65
C HIS A 136 27.58 4.74 -8.28
N GLN A 137 27.93 3.53 -7.85
CA GLN A 137 26.97 2.45 -7.59
C GLN A 137 25.95 2.83 -6.52
N GLN A 138 26.40 3.48 -5.44
CA GLN A 138 25.54 3.88 -4.33
C GLN A 138 24.55 4.97 -4.76
N LEU A 139 25.02 5.98 -5.51
CA LEU A 139 24.17 7.05 -6.07
C LEU A 139 23.06 6.50 -6.98
N ILE A 140 23.40 5.52 -7.83
CA ILE A 140 22.43 4.86 -8.72
C ILE A 140 21.37 4.12 -7.90
N VAL A 141 21.77 3.45 -6.81
CA VAL A 141 20.86 2.74 -5.93
C VAL A 141 19.96 3.70 -5.14
N ASP A 142 20.52 4.80 -4.62
CA ASP A 142 19.78 5.80 -3.84
C ASP A 142 18.79 6.59 -4.70
N SER A 143 19.07 6.71 -6.00
CA SER A 143 18.12 7.23 -7.01
C SER A 143 16.95 6.27 -7.29
N GLY A 144 16.95 5.06 -6.70
CA GLY A 144 15.87 4.08 -6.82
C GLY A 144 16.05 3.09 -7.98
N ALA A 145 17.22 2.97 -8.62
CA ALA A 145 17.40 2.07 -9.76
C ALA A 145 17.12 0.60 -9.42
N LEU A 146 17.44 0.17 -8.18
CA LEU A 146 17.37 -1.23 -7.77
C LEU A 146 15.95 -1.81 -7.86
N SER A 147 14.93 -1.07 -7.40
CA SER A 147 13.53 -1.51 -7.45
C SER A 147 13.06 -1.67 -8.90
N HIS A 148 13.36 -0.69 -9.76
CA HIS A 148 12.97 -0.66 -11.16
C HIS A 148 13.66 -1.75 -11.99
N LEU A 149 14.96 -1.96 -11.83
CA LEU A 149 15.70 -3.04 -12.51
C LEU A 149 15.18 -4.43 -12.10
N VAL A 150 14.87 -4.62 -10.81
CA VAL A 150 14.25 -5.87 -10.33
C VAL A 150 12.85 -6.05 -10.91
N ASN A 151 12.09 -4.98 -11.17
CA ASN A 151 10.79 -5.06 -11.84
C ASN A 151 10.93 -5.42 -13.33
N LEU A 152 11.93 -4.90 -14.04
CA LEU A 152 12.20 -5.27 -15.43
C LEU A 152 12.51 -6.77 -15.59
N LEU A 153 13.28 -7.35 -14.67
CA LEU A 153 13.53 -8.81 -14.64
C LEU A 153 12.24 -9.65 -14.52
N ARG A 154 11.13 -9.07 -14.08
CA ARG A 154 9.85 -9.79 -13.88
C ARG A 154 8.98 -9.85 -15.14
N ARG A 155 9.22 -9.00 -16.15
CA ARG A 155 8.35 -8.87 -17.35
C ARG A 155 8.24 -10.15 -18.21
N HIS A 156 9.14 -11.12 -18.06
CA HIS A 156 9.04 -12.43 -18.74
C HIS A 156 7.88 -13.32 -18.26
N LYS A 157 7.16 -12.94 -17.19
CA LYS A 157 6.13 -13.80 -16.58
C LYS A 157 4.69 -13.42 -16.94
N ASP A 158 4.46 -12.22 -17.48
CA ASP A 158 3.11 -11.66 -17.66
C ASP A 158 2.74 -11.44 -19.15
N SER A 159 3.65 -11.72 -20.09
CA SER A 159 3.42 -11.52 -21.55
C SER A 159 4.12 -12.59 -22.39
N SER A 160 3.66 -12.81 -23.62
CA SER A 160 4.35 -13.67 -24.60
C SER A 160 5.79 -13.19 -24.77
N ILE A 161 6.77 -14.06 -24.52
CA ILE A 161 8.20 -13.72 -24.51
C ILE A 161 8.63 -13.22 -25.90
N SER A 162 8.70 -11.90 -26.08
CA SER A 162 9.20 -11.26 -27.29
C SER A 162 10.72 -11.05 -27.21
N ARG A 163 11.39 -10.93 -28.37
CA ARG A 163 12.84 -10.62 -28.42
C ARG A 163 13.19 -9.33 -27.68
N ALA A 164 12.30 -8.33 -27.69
CA ALA A 164 12.48 -7.06 -26.98
C ALA A 164 12.48 -7.26 -25.45
N VAL A 165 11.55 -8.07 -24.93
CA VAL A 165 11.48 -8.40 -23.49
C VAL A 165 12.74 -9.13 -23.02
N ILE A 166 13.22 -10.11 -23.79
CA ILE A 166 14.47 -10.83 -23.47
C ILE A 166 15.65 -9.85 -23.41
N SER A 167 15.72 -8.90 -24.35
CA SER A 167 16.79 -7.91 -24.44
C SER A 167 16.82 -6.99 -23.22
N VAL A 168 15.66 -6.47 -22.78
CA VAL A 168 15.52 -5.69 -21.55
C VAL A 168 15.99 -6.47 -20.33
N ILE A 169 15.55 -7.72 -20.19
CA ILE A 169 15.85 -8.54 -19.02
C ILE A 169 17.35 -8.79 -18.92
N ARG A 170 18.00 -9.08 -20.05
CA ARG A 170 19.45 -9.25 -20.08
C ARG A 170 20.16 -7.97 -19.63
N ARG A 171 19.77 -6.80 -20.16
CA ARG A 171 20.39 -5.53 -19.75
C ARG A 171 20.14 -5.17 -18.29
N ALA A 172 18.96 -5.47 -17.76
CA ALA A 172 18.67 -5.28 -16.34
C ALA A 172 19.52 -6.22 -15.46
N ALA A 173 19.76 -7.46 -15.89
CA ALA A 173 20.61 -8.41 -15.18
C ALA A 173 22.09 -7.98 -15.20
N ASP A 174 22.58 -7.51 -16.35
CA ASP A 174 23.94 -6.98 -16.51
C ASP A 174 24.14 -5.78 -15.56
N ALA A 175 23.20 -4.82 -15.56
CA ALA A 175 23.26 -3.64 -14.71
C ALA A 175 23.26 -3.99 -13.21
N LEU A 176 22.43 -4.95 -12.79
CA LEU A 176 22.42 -5.44 -11.40
C LEU A 176 23.72 -6.16 -11.02
N THR A 177 24.38 -6.79 -11.98
CA THR A 177 25.67 -7.46 -11.76
C THR A 177 26.76 -6.43 -11.53
N ASN A 178 26.80 -5.37 -12.36
CA ASN A 178 27.76 -4.27 -12.20
C ASN A 178 27.52 -3.50 -10.90
N LEU A 179 26.26 -3.21 -10.54
CA LEU A 179 25.92 -2.57 -9.26
C LEU A 179 26.30 -3.42 -8.03
N ALA A 180 26.34 -4.74 -8.17
CA ALA A 180 26.73 -5.65 -7.09
C ALA A 180 28.22 -6.02 -7.11
N HIS A 181 28.99 -5.51 -8.08
CA HIS A 181 30.42 -5.76 -8.19
C HIS A 181 31.15 -4.98 -7.09
N GLU A 182 31.89 -5.70 -6.25
CA GLU A 182 32.68 -5.16 -5.12
C GLU A 182 31.89 -4.42 -4.02
N ASN A 183 30.55 -4.32 -4.11
CA ASN A 183 29.70 -3.71 -3.09
C ASN A 183 28.82 -4.74 -2.35
N SER A 184 29.28 -5.17 -1.17
CA SER A 184 28.63 -6.19 -0.33
C SER A 184 27.23 -5.76 0.17
N SER A 185 27.02 -4.45 0.38
CA SER A 185 25.74 -3.91 0.83
C SER A 185 24.66 -4.00 -0.27
N ILE A 186 25.00 -3.62 -1.51
CA ILE A 186 24.13 -3.71 -2.68
C ILE A 186 23.86 -5.18 -3.01
N LYS A 187 24.89 -6.03 -2.96
CA LYS A 187 24.75 -7.49 -3.15
C LYS A 187 23.75 -8.11 -2.17
N THR A 188 23.74 -7.67 -0.92
CA THR A 188 22.78 -8.11 0.10
C THR A 188 21.37 -7.61 -0.20
N ARG A 189 21.20 -6.34 -0.59
CA ARG A 189 19.90 -5.77 -1.00
C ARG A 189 19.32 -6.48 -2.24
N VAL A 190 20.14 -6.78 -3.24
CA VAL A 190 19.74 -7.53 -4.45
C VAL A 190 19.30 -8.95 -4.09
N ARG A 191 20.03 -9.64 -3.19
CA ARG A 191 19.67 -10.98 -2.70
C ARG A 191 18.37 -10.95 -1.92
N PHE A 192 18.19 -9.99 -1.03
CA PHE A 192 16.97 -9.81 -0.25
C PHE A 192 15.75 -9.54 -1.14
N ALA A 193 15.87 -8.63 -2.13
CA ALA A 193 14.80 -8.36 -3.09
C ALA A 193 14.44 -9.59 -3.95
N LYS A 194 15.44 -10.39 -4.36
CA LYS A 194 15.22 -11.67 -5.05
C LYS A 194 14.56 -12.70 -4.13
N LEU A 195 14.97 -12.79 -2.87
CA LEU A 195 14.41 -13.71 -1.87
C LEU A 195 12.94 -13.39 -1.59
N CYS A 196 12.60 -12.14 -1.27
CA CYS A 196 11.21 -11.71 -1.05
C CYS A 196 10.31 -12.02 -2.25
N ASN A 197 10.81 -11.83 -3.47
CA ASN A 197 10.08 -12.16 -4.70
C ASN A 197 9.92 -13.67 -4.91
N CYS A 198 10.97 -14.46 -4.64
CA CYS A 198 10.91 -15.92 -4.68
C CYS A 198 9.88 -16.45 -3.68
N VAL A 199 9.88 -15.91 -2.46
CA VAL A 199 8.93 -16.22 -1.40
C VAL A 199 7.52 -15.83 -1.85
N ALA A 200 7.28 -14.61 -2.33
CA ALA A 200 5.95 -14.18 -2.81
C ALA A 200 5.41 -15.04 -3.96
N LYS A 201 6.25 -15.42 -4.93
CA LYS A 201 5.87 -16.33 -6.03
C LYS A 201 5.57 -17.74 -5.55
N THR A 202 6.33 -18.23 -4.59
CA THR A 202 6.11 -19.55 -3.99
C THR A 202 4.81 -19.54 -3.19
N LEU A 203 4.55 -18.48 -2.42
CA LEU A 203 3.29 -18.28 -1.70
C LEU A 203 2.10 -18.21 -2.67
N LYS A 204 2.20 -17.45 -3.77
CA LYS A 204 1.13 -17.40 -4.80
C LYS A 204 0.89 -18.77 -5.46
N ARG A 205 1.95 -19.52 -5.80
CA ARG A 205 1.83 -20.90 -6.31
C ARG A 205 1.26 -21.87 -5.29
N LEU A 206 1.48 -21.63 -4.00
CA LEU A 206 0.90 -22.42 -2.91
C LEU A 206 -0.58 -22.07 -2.74
N GLU A 207 -0.93 -20.78 -2.76
CA GLU A 207 -2.32 -20.30 -2.75
C GLU A 207 -3.15 -20.91 -3.89
N GLU A 208 -2.61 -20.90 -5.12
CA GLU A 208 -3.22 -21.56 -6.29
C GLU A 208 -3.34 -23.09 -6.18
N LYS A 209 -2.63 -23.74 -5.24
CA LYS A 209 -2.60 -25.20 -5.06
C LYS A 209 -3.28 -25.68 -3.79
N ILE A 210 -3.63 -24.78 -2.87
CA ILE A 210 -4.32 -25.11 -1.62
C ILE A 210 -5.82 -25.17 -1.89
N HIS A 211 -6.24 -26.25 -2.53
CA HIS A 211 -7.64 -26.56 -2.79
C HIS A 211 -7.87 -28.08 -2.74
N GLY A 212 -9.13 -28.51 -2.63
CA GLY A 212 -9.52 -29.92 -2.65
C GLY A 212 -8.87 -30.76 -1.54
N ARG A 213 -8.16 -31.83 -1.91
CA ARG A 213 -7.59 -32.81 -0.95
C ARG A 213 -6.62 -32.19 0.06
N VAL A 214 -5.80 -31.23 -0.36
CA VAL A 214 -4.82 -30.56 0.52
C VAL A 214 -5.55 -29.73 1.56
N LEU A 215 -6.51 -28.91 1.13
CA LEU A 215 -7.33 -28.12 2.03
C LEU A 215 -8.10 -29.01 3.02
N ASN A 216 -8.71 -30.09 2.55
CA ASN A 216 -9.42 -31.04 3.43
C ASN A 216 -8.52 -31.66 4.50
N HIS A 217 -7.27 -32.00 4.15
CA HIS A 217 -6.30 -32.50 5.12
C HIS A 217 -5.91 -31.42 6.14
N LEU A 218 -5.69 -30.18 5.70
CA LEU A 218 -5.41 -29.06 6.60
C LEU A 218 -6.60 -28.78 7.53
N LEU A 219 -7.84 -28.82 7.04
CA LEU A 219 -9.05 -28.70 7.86
C LEU A 219 -9.21 -29.87 8.84
N TYR A 220 -8.81 -31.08 8.47
CA TYR A 220 -8.74 -32.21 9.41
C TYR A 220 -7.72 -31.96 10.53
N LEU A 221 -6.50 -31.53 10.18
CA LEU A 221 -5.48 -31.18 11.17
C LEU A 221 -5.93 -30.03 12.08
N MET A 222 -6.61 -29.03 11.54
CA MET A 222 -7.13 -27.89 12.31
C MET A 222 -8.21 -28.31 13.33
N ARG A 223 -8.89 -29.44 13.11
CA ARG A 223 -9.91 -29.98 14.02
C ARG A 223 -9.35 -30.97 15.04
N VAL A 224 -8.44 -31.85 14.63
CA VAL A 224 -8.04 -33.03 15.42
C VAL A 224 -6.65 -32.93 16.04
N ALA A 225 -5.74 -32.16 15.45
CA ALA A 225 -4.37 -32.08 15.95
C ALA A 225 -4.26 -31.28 17.27
N GLU A 226 -3.09 -31.29 17.90
CA GLU A 226 -2.83 -30.50 19.10
C GLU A 226 -2.94 -28.99 18.85
N LYS A 227 -3.28 -28.21 19.89
CA LYS A 227 -3.46 -26.75 19.82
C LYS A 227 -2.33 -26.00 19.08
N PRO A 228 -1.03 -26.30 19.26
CA PRO A 228 0.03 -25.64 18.52
C PRO A 228 -0.03 -25.91 17.01
N VAL A 229 -0.41 -27.13 16.60
CA VAL A 229 -0.57 -27.51 15.19
C VAL A 229 -1.79 -26.83 14.60
N GLN A 230 -2.93 -26.85 15.31
CA GLN A 230 -4.16 -26.16 14.89
C GLN A 230 -3.89 -24.67 14.60
N ARG A 231 -3.21 -23.98 15.53
CA ARG A 231 -2.84 -22.56 15.39
C ARG A 231 -1.93 -22.31 14.19
N ARG A 232 -0.90 -23.15 13.97
CA ARG A 232 0.00 -23.03 12.80
C ARG A 232 -0.74 -23.21 11.48
N VAL A 233 -1.67 -24.16 11.42
CA VAL A 233 -2.50 -24.39 10.23
C VAL A 233 -3.42 -23.19 9.98
N ALA A 234 -4.10 -22.68 11.01
CA ALA A 234 -4.96 -21.50 10.89
C ALA A 234 -4.18 -20.25 10.42
N LEU A 235 -3.00 -20.02 10.99
CA LEU A 235 -2.08 -18.97 10.54
C LEU A 235 -1.73 -19.15 9.06
N ALA A 236 -1.26 -20.33 8.66
CA ALA A 236 -0.88 -20.59 7.28
C ALA A 236 -2.05 -20.36 6.30
N LEU A 237 -3.26 -20.81 6.65
CA LEU A 237 -4.45 -20.61 5.84
C LEU A 237 -4.85 -19.13 5.78
N ALA A 238 -4.59 -18.30 6.79
CA ALA A 238 -4.90 -16.86 6.72
C ALA A 238 -4.10 -16.15 5.62
N TYR A 239 -2.87 -16.60 5.37
CA TYR A 239 -2.05 -16.08 4.26
C TYR A 239 -2.40 -16.71 2.91
N LEU A 240 -2.71 -18.01 2.90
CA LEU A 240 -2.70 -18.82 1.68
C LEU A 240 -4.09 -19.22 1.15
N CYS A 241 -5.16 -18.99 1.91
CA CYS A 241 -6.51 -19.35 1.44
C CYS A 241 -6.96 -18.48 0.27
N SER A 242 -7.74 -19.10 -0.62
CA SER A 242 -8.53 -18.40 -1.63
C SER A 242 -9.69 -17.63 -0.95
N PRO A 243 -10.20 -16.54 -1.55
CA PRO A 243 -11.39 -15.85 -1.06
C PRO A 243 -12.61 -16.76 -0.90
N ASP A 244 -12.77 -17.75 -1.80
CA ASP A 244 -13.92 -18.66 -1.79
C ASP A 244 -13.90 -19.64 -0.60
N ASP A 245 -12.73 -19.96 -0.07
CA ASP A 245 -12.58 -20.91 1.05
C ASP A 245 -12.60 -20.25 2.43
N GLN A 246 -12.57 -18.91 2.50
CA GLN A 246 -12.43 -18.17 3.77
C GLN A 246 -13.54 -18.50 4.77
N ARG A 247 -14.79 -18.54 4.31
CA ARG A 247 -15.93 -18.90 5.17
C ARG A 247 -15.76 -20.31 5.74
N THR A 248 -15.49 -21.28 4.87
CA THR A 248 -15.30 -22.69 5.27
C THR A 248 -14.18 -22.83 6.29
N ILE A 249 -13.05 -22.16 6.07
CA ILE A 249 -11.87 -22.25 6.94
C ILE A 249 -12.12 -21.54 8.28
N PHE A 250 -12.51 -20.27 8.25
CA PHE A 250 -12.48 -19.42 9.43
C PHE A 250 -13.78 -19.42 10.22
N ILE A 251 -14.92 -19.64 9.57
CA ILE A 251 -16.23 -19.73 10.22
C ILE A 251 -16.57 -21.20 10.50
N ASP A 252 -16.69 -22.02 9.46
CA ASP A 252 -17.24 -23.39 9.60
C ASP A 252 -16.28 -24.36 10.32
N ASN A 253 -14.97 -24.09 10.29
CA ASN A 253 -13.94 -24.91 10.92
C ASN A 253 -13.20 -24.20 12.08
N ASN A 254 -13.78 -23.15 12.67
CA ASN A 254 -13.24 -22.43 13.83
C ASN A 254 -11.82 -21.85 13.63
N GLY A 255 -11.38 -21.61 12.39
CA GLY A 255 -10.10 -20.97 12.12
C GLY A 255 -10.00 -19.58 12.77
N LEU A 256 -11.11 -18.82 12.81
CA LEU A 256 -11.15 -17.50 13.43
C LEU A 256 -10.89 -17.55 14.93
N GLU A 257 -11.50 -18.50 15.66
CA GLU A 257 -11.29 -18.65 17.11
C GLU A 257 -9.85 -19.04 17.44
N LEU A 258 -9.17 -19.78 16.55
CA LEU A 258 -7.76 -20.08 16.70
C LEU A 258 -6.88 -18.82 16.58
N LEU A 259 -7.20 -17.92 15.64
CA LEU A 259 -6.50 -16.65 15.47
C LEU A 259 -6.80 -15.67 16.63
N LEU A 260 -8.05 -15.57 17.07
CA LEU A 260 -8.43 -14.77 18.24
C LEU A 260 -7.75 -15.29 19.52
N GLY A 261 -7.64 -16.61 19.67
CA GLY A 261 -6.92 -17.23 20.78
C GLY A 261 -5.40 -16.97 20.77
N LEU A 262 -4.82 -16.64 19.61
CA LEU A 262 -3.43 -16.17 19.52
C LEU A 262 -3.32 -14.71 19.99
N LEU A 263 -4.27 -13.86 19.61
CA LEU A 263 -4.33 -12.45 20.02
C LEU A 263 -4.51 -12.28 21.54
N GLY A 264 -5.26 -13.19 22.17
CA GLY A 264 -5.41 -13.26 23.63
C GLY A 264 -4.31 -14.03 24.38
N SER A 265 -3.22 -14.44 23.71
CA SER A 265 -2.13 -15.20 24.33
C SER A 265 -1.27 -14.33 25.26
N THR A 266 -0.60 -14.96 26.23
CA THR A 266 0.41 -14.29 27.09
C THR A 266 1.73 -14.04 26.35
N SER A 267 1.94 -14.68 25.20
CA SER A 267 3.14 -14.51 24.39
C SER A 267 2.96 -13.40 23.37
N THR A 268 3.72 -12.31 23.50
CA THR A 268 3.72 -11.17 22.56
C THR A 268 3.95 -11.61 21.11
N LYS A 269 4.81 -12.60 20.88
CA LYS A 269 5.03 -13.20 19.55
C LYS A 269 3.77 -13.84 19.00
N GLN A 270 3.04 -14.62 19.81
CA GLN A 270 1.78 -15.23 19.37
C GLN A 270 0.71 -14.19 19.12
N GLN A 271 0.64 -13.15 19.94
CA GLN A 271 -0.31 -12.06 19.74
C GLN A 271 -0.05 -11.32 18.43
N LEU A 272 1.23 -11.04 18.13
CA LEU A 272 1.64 -10.45 16.86
C LEU A 272 1.30 -11.36 15.67
N ASP A 273 1.60 -12.65 15.74
CA ASP A 273 1.25 -13.62 14.69
C ASP A 273 -0.26 -13.63 14.42
N GLY A 274 -1.08 -13.61 15.48
CA GLY A 274 -2.54 -13.51 15.39
C GLY A 274 -3.01 -12.20 14.78
N ALA A 275 -2.45 -11.07 15.22
CA ALA A 275 -2.80 -9.74 14.72
C ALA A 275 -2.52 -9.60 13.22
N VAL A 276 -1.33 -9.99 12.77
CA VAL A 276 -0.93 -9.92 11.35
C VAL A 276 -1.80 -10.86 10.51
N ALA A 277 -2.10 -12.05 10.99
CA ALA A 277 -2.98 -12.99 10.26
C ALA A 277 -4.40 -12.44 10.10
N LEU A 278 -4.97 -11.84 11.15
CA LEU A 278 -6.28 -11.19 11.10
C LEU A 278 -6.27 -10.00 10.14
N TYR A 279 -5.25 -9.12 10.21
CA TYR A 279 -5.10 -8.00 9.27
C TYR A 279 -4.97 -8.46 7.80
N LYS A 280 -4.25 -9.56 7.56
CA LYS A 280 -4.16 -10.14 6.21
C LYS A 280 -5.51 -10.68 5.74
N LEU A 281 -6.26 -11.34 6.63
CA LEU A 281 -7.59 -11.84 6.33
C LEU A 281 -8.56 -10.69 6.03
N SER A 282 -8.51 -9.58 6.77
CA SER A 282 -9.34 -8.40 6.48
C SER A 282 -9.01 -7.81 5.11
N ASN A 283 -7.74 -7.66 4.74
CA ASN A 283 -7.38 -7.14 3.42
C ASN A 283 -7.87 -8.03 2.26
N LYS A 284 -7.99 -9.35 2.48
CA LYS A 284 -8.60 -10.26 1.50
C LYS A 284 -10.13 -10.18 1.47
N ALA A 285 -10.77 -9.85 2.59
CA ALA A 285 -12.22 -9.67 2.70
C ALA A 285 -12.71 -8.26 2.30
N MET A 286 -11.85 -7.25 2.39
CA MET A 286 -12.09 -5.83 2.08
C MET A 286 -11.97 -5.48 0.59
N THR A 287 -12.08 -6.47 -0.30
CA THR A 287 -12.36 -6.21 -1.73
C THR A 287 -13.77 -5.62 -1.98
N LEU A 288 -14.51 -5.31 -0.90
CA LEU A 288 -15.74 -4.52 -0.88
C LEU A 288 -15.45 -3.18 -0.19
N SER A 289 -15.77 -2.08 -0.86
CA SER A 289 -15.38 -0.75 -0.42
C SER A 289 -15.95 -0.40 0.97
N PRO A 290 -15.26 0.43 1.78
CA PRO A 290 -15.82 0.93 3.04
C PRO A 290 -17.11 1.73 2.90
N MET A 291 -17.46 2.13 1.66
CA MET A 291 -18.62 2.94 1.34
C MET A 291 -19.85 2.13 0.92
N ASP A 292 -19.77 0.80 0.85
CA ASP A 292 -20.89 -0.03 0.40
C ASP A 292 -22.02 -0.11 1.44
N ALA A 293 -22.98 0.79 1.23
CA ALA A 293 -24.41 0.76 1.53
C ALA A 293 -24.81 0.29 2.94
N ALA A 294 -25.23 1.26 3.77
CA ALA A 294 -26.32 0.97 4.70
C ALA A 294 -27.49 0.46 3.85
N PRO A 295 -28.35 -0.41 4.38
CA PRO A 295 -29.70 -0.45 3.86
C PRO A 295 -30.18 1.00 3.76
N PRO A 296 -30.66 1.46 2.58
CA PRO A 296 -31.22 2.80 2.48
C PRO A 296 -32.20 2.98 3.64
N SER A 297 -32.21 4.17 4.25
CA SER A 297 -33.19 4.47 5.29
C SER A 297 -34.56 4.02 4.78
N PRO A 298 -35.35 3.26 5.55
CA PRO A 298 -36.66 2.82 5.11
C PRO A 298 -37.58 3.99 4.75
N THR A 299 -37.20 5.20 5.17
CA THR A 299 -37.79 6.48 4.83
C THR A 299 -37.27 7.07 3.51
N PRO A 300 -38.18 7.48 2.59
CA PRO A 300 -37.84 8.29 1.43
C PRO A 300 -37.18 9.60 1.87
N GLN A 301 -35.96 9.86 1.38
CA GLN A 301 -35.25 11.10 1.67
C GLN A 301 -35.68 12.18 0.68
N VAL A 302 -36.34 13.22 1.18
CA VAL A 302 -36.76 14.39 0.40
C VAL A 302 -35.98 15.60 0.90
N TYR A 303 -35.14 16.15 0.02
CA TYR A 303 -34.30 17.30 0.31
C TYR A 303 -34.96 18.57 -0.22
N LEU A 304 -35.24 19.54 0.65
CA LEU A 304 -35.82 20.83 0.26
C LEU A 304 -34.79 21.75 -0.40
N GLY A 305 -33.51 21.57 -0.09
CA GLY A 305 -32.40 22.39 -0.59
C GLY A 305 -31.94 23.47 0.40
N GLU A 306 -30.74 24.00 0.14
CA GLU A 306 -30.01 24.94 1.01
C GLU A 306 -30.81 26.22 1.30
N GLN A 307 -31.59 26.70 0.32
CA GLN A 307 -32.37 27.94 0.43
C GLN A 307 -33.46 27.92 1.52
N TYR A 308 -33.83 26.74 2.01
CA TYR A 308 -34.83 26.57 3.08
C TYR A 308 -34.21 26.32 4.47
N VAL A 309 -32.87 26.22 4.55
CA VAL A 309 -32.17 26.09 5.83
C VAL A 309 -32.33 27.39 6.63
N ASN A 310 -32.77 27.27 7.89
CA ASN A 310 -33.00 28.40 8.80
C ASN A 310 -33.83 29.55 8.19
N ASN A 311 -34.82 29.21 7.37
CA ASN A 311 -35.68 30.16 6.67
C ASN A 311 -37.05 30.22 7.34
N ALA A 312 -37.53 31.42 7.69
CA ALA A 312 -38.83 31.64 8.32
C ALA A 312 -40.01 31.45 7.34
N THR A 313 -39.76 31.43 6.04
CA THR A 313 -40.79 31.26 5.01
C THR A 313 -41.34 29.85 5.07
N LEU A 314 -42.64 29.70 5.35
CA LEU A 314 -43.34 28.41 5.53
C LEU A 314 -42.85 27.57 6.72
N SER A 315 -42.02 28.13 7.62
CA SER A 315 -41.60 27.43 8.83
C SER A 315 -42.79 27.23 9.77
N ASP A 316 -42.96 26.00 10.25
CA ASP A 316 -44.02 25.58 11.17
C ASP A 316 -43.49 25.14 12.54
N VAL A 317 -42.16 25.20 12.73
CA VAL A 317 -41.47 24.98 14.01
C VAL A 317 -40.23 25.87 14.12
N THR A 318 -39.93 26.34 15.33
CA THR A 318 -38.73 27.10 15.67
C THR A 318 -37.98 26.39 16.79
N PHE A 319 -36.69 26.16 16.60
CA PHE A 319 -35.82 25.62 17.64
C PHE A 319 -35.07 26.74 18.34
N LEU A 320 -34.94 26.65 19.66
CA LEU A 320 -34.10 27.51 20.48
C LEU A 320 -32.83 26.74 20.84
N VAL A 321 -31.69 27.16 20.29
CA VAL A 321 -30.38 26.52 20.50
C VAL A 321 -29.41 27.57 20.99
N GLU A 322 -28.85 27.40 22.20
CA GLU A 322 -28.00 28.41 22.85
C GLU A 322 -28.62 29.82 22.86
N GLY A 323 -29.95 29.91 23.05
CA GLY A 323 -30.71 31.17 23.04
C GLY A 323 -30.95 31.78 21.66
N ARG A 324 -30.48 31.15 20.58
CA ARG A 324 -30.68 31.58 19.18
C ARG A 324 -31.82 30.80 18.54
N ARG A 325 -32.59 31.47 17.68
CA ARG A 325 -33.72 30.88 16.96
C ARG A 325 -33.28 30.24 15.65
N PHE A 326 -33.72 29.02 15.40
CA PHE A 326 -33.56 28.30 14.14
C PHE A 326 -34.92 27.94 13.55
N TYR A 327 -35.25 28.49 12.38
CA TYR A 327 -36.53 28.22 11.71
C TYR A 327 -36.47 26.92 10.90
N ALA A 328 -37.48 26.06 11.04
CA ALA A 328 -37.50 24.77 10.37
C ALA A 328 -38.91 24.32 9.92
N HIS A 329 -38.93 23.26 9.14
CA HIS A 329 -40.11 22.68 8.51
C HIS A 329 -40.30 21.24 9.01
N ARG A 330 -41.38 20.98 9.75
CA ARG A 330 -41.66 19.67 10.37
C ARG A 330 -41.67 18.58 9.30
N ILE A 331 -42.30 18.82 8.16
CA ILE A 331 -42.36 17.81 7.08
C ILE A 331 -40.97 17.31 6.63
N CYS A 332 -39.97 18.20 6.57
CA CYS A 332 -38.60 17.83 6.22
C CYS A 332 -37.94 17.00 7.33
N LEU A 333 -38.13 17.40 8.59
CA LEU A 333 -37.61 16.70 9.76
C LEU A 333 -38.20 15.28 9.90
N LEU A 334 -39.52 15.16 9.75
CA LEU A 334 -40.23 13.87 9.82
C LEU A 334 -39.84 12.93 8.68
N ALA A 335 -39.50 13.46 7.50
CA ALA A 335 -39.05 12.65 6.38
C ALA A 335 -37.62 12.10 6.60
N SER A 336 -36.74 12.90 7.19
CA SER A 336 -35.30 12.61 7.26
C SER A 336 -34.85 11.93 8.56
N SER A 337 -35.61 12.00 9.66
CA SER A 337 -35.19 11.47 10.97
C SER A 337 -36.33 10.84 11.75
N ASP A 338 -36.13 9.58 12.15
CA ASP A 338 -37.09 8.86 13.01
C ASP A 338 -37.15 9.45 14.42
N ALA A 339 -36.06 10.08 14.91
CA ALA A 339 -36.07 10.77 16.20
C ALA A 339 -36.98 12.00 16.17
N PHE A 340 -36.90 12.81 15.11
CA PHE A 340 -37.84 13.93 14.93
C PHE A 340 -39.27 13.45 14.68
N ARG A 341 -39.46 12.35 13.94
CA ARG A 341 -40.78 11.73 13.80
C ARG A 341 -41.37 11.33 15.16
N ALA A 342 -40.59 10.66 16.00
CA ALA A 342 -41.03 10.30 17.34
C ALA A 342 -41.34 11.53 18.21
N MET A 343 -40.56 12.61 18.09
CA MET A 343 -40.80 13.88 18.79
C MET A 343 -42.13 14.54 18.40
N PHE A 344 -42.49 14.51 17.13
CA PHE A 344 -43.65 15.24 16.60
C PHE A 344 -44.94 14.41 16.47
N ASP A 345 -44.82 13.10 16.24
CA ASP A 345 -45.97 12.19 16.12
C ASP A 345 -46.22 11.39 17.42
N GLY A 346 -45.22 11.27 18.28
CA GLY A 346 -45.39 10.71 19.62
C GLY A 346 -46.25 11.61 20.49
N GLY A 347 -46.95 11.05 21.47
CA GLY A 347 -47.79 11.81 22.42
C GLY A 347 -47.03 12.73 23.38
N TYR A 348 -45.91 13.30 22.96
CA TYR A 348 -45.05 14.19 23.73
C TYR A 348 -45.55 15.64 23.70
N ARG A 349 -45.04 16.48 24.62
CA ARG A 349 -45.46 17.89 24.76
C ARG A 349 -45.07 18.73 23.54
N GLU A 350 -44.03 18.30 22.84
CA GLU A 350 -43.44 18.89 21.64
C GLU A 350 -44.34 18.75 20.40
N LYS A 351 -45.32 17.84 20.44
CA LYS A 351 -46.27 17.61 19.35
C LYS A 351 -46.97 18.91 18.94
N ASP A 352 -47.48 19.68 19.88
CA ASP A 352 -48.23 20.91 19.59
C ASP A 352 -47.38 22.18 19.82
N ALA A 353 -46.12 22.03 20.23
CA ALA A 353 -45.22 23.15 20.49
C ALA A 353 -44.68 23.76 19.18
N ARG A 354 -44.71 25.10 19.10
CA ARG A 354 -44.07 25.86 18.01
C ARG A 354 -42.63 26.23 18.31
N ASP A 355 -42.31 26.48 19.58
CA ASP A 355 -40.96 26.78 20.05
C ASP A 355 -40.44 25.59 20.87
N ILE A 356 -39.34 24.98 20.41
CA ILE A 356 -38.74 23.80 21.02
C ILE A 356 -37.30 24.11 21.41
N GLU A 357 -36.98 23.95 22.69
CA GLU A 357 -35.62 24.12 23.18
C GLU A 357 -34.79 22.86 22.91
N ILE A 358 -33.60 23.04 22.34
CA ILE A 358 -32.62 21.95 22.12
C ILE A 358 -31.48 22.13 23.12
N PRO A 359 -31.48 21.37 24.24
CA PRO A 359 -30.42 21.46 25.23
C PRO A 359 -29.16 20.71 24.77
N ASN A 360 -28.01 21.13 25.29
CA ASN A 360 -26.72 20.42 25.19
C ASN A 360 -26.18 20.19 23.76
N ILE A 361 -26.61 20.99 22.78
CA ILE A 361 -26.06 20.99 21.42
C ILE A 361 -25.61 22.42 21.08
N LYS A 362 -24.36 22.56 20.65
CA LYS A 362 -23.81 23.85 20.20
C LYS A 362 -24.52 24.29 18.92
N TRP A 363 -24.67 25.59 18.74
CA TRP A 363 -25.32 26.15 17.54
C TRP A 363 -24.74 25.60 16.23
N GLU A 364 -23.41 25.58 16.09
CA GLU A 364 -22.72 25.16 14.85
C GLU A 364 -22.98 23.69 14.52
N VAL A 365 -23.07 22.83 15.54
CA VAL A 365 -23.39 21.40 15.40
C VAL A 365 -24.82 21.23 14.92
N PHE A 366 -25.75 21.96 15.55
CA PHE A 366 -27.16 21.92 15.18
C PHE A 366 -27.38 22.43 13.76
N GLU A 367 -26.72 23.54 13.40
CA GLU A 367 -26.79 24.13 12.07
C GLU A 367 -26.29 23.15 10.99
N LEU A 368 -25.15 22.50 11.19
CA LEU A 368 -24.64 21.49 10.25
C LEU A 368 -25.54 20.25 10.16
N MET A 369 -26.07 19.79 11.29
CA MET A 369 -27.05 18.69 11.30
C MET A 369 -28.30 19.05 10.49
N MET A 370 -28.81 20.27 10.67
CA MET A 370 -29.97 20.76 9.93
C MET A 370 -29.66 20.95 8.44
N ARG A 371 -28.48 21.48 8.09
CA ARG A 371 -28.05 21.55 6.68
C ARG A 371 -28.03 20.18 6.02
N PHE A 372 -27.53 19.16 6.71
CA PHE A 372 -27.58 17.78 6.21
C PHE A 372 -29.02 17.29 5.98
N ILE A 373 -29.94 17.55 6.91
CA ILE A 373 -31.35 17.17 6.76
C ILE A 373 -31.98 17.78 5.49
N TYR A 374 -31.62 19.02 5.15
CA TYR A 374 -32.20 19.75 4.02
C TYR A 374 -31.55 19.43 2.68
N THR A 375 -30.28 19.01 2.66
CA THR A 375 -29.47 18.91 1.44
C THR A 375 -28.91 17.51 1.16
N GLY A 376 -28.84 16.66 2.18
CA GLY A 376 -28.27 15.30 2.10
C GLY A 376 -26.75 15.24 2.14
N SER A 377 -26.06 16.37 2.19
CA SER A 377 -24.60 16.42 2.20
C SER A 377 -24.09 17.66 2.93
N VAL A 378 -23.03 17.47 3.73
CA VAL A 378 -22.33 18.57 4.42
C VAL A 378 -20.85 18.24 4.48
N ASP A 379 -20.03 19.29 4.46
CA ASP A 379 -18.60 19.17 4.73
C ASP A 379 -18.37 19.12 6.23
N VAL A 380 -17.85 17.99 6.72
CA VAL A 380 -17.57 17.78 8.14
C VAL A 380 -16.08 18.03 8.39
N THR A 381 -15.77 18.94 9.30
CA THR A 381 -14.40 19.23 9.73
C THR A 381 -14.05 18.44 11.00
N LEU A 382 -12.75 18.17 11.21
CA LEU A 382 -12.29 17.30 12.30
C LEU A 382 -12.63 17.85 13.70
N ASP A 383 -12.62 19.17 13.86
CA ASP A 383 -12.92 19.88 15.11
C ASP A 383 -14.37 19.71 15.57
N ILE A 384 -15.32 19.62 14.63
CA ILE A 384 -16.74 19.43 14.93
C ILE A 384 -17.21 17.98 14.81
N ALA A 385 -16.45 17.13 14.10
CA ALA A 385 -16.87 15.78 13.73
C ALA A 385 -17.32 14.92 14.93
N GLN A 386 -16.66 15.03 16.09
CA GLN A 386 -17.06 14.28 17.27
C GLN A 386 -18.39 14.76 17.85
N ASP A 387 -18.59 16.07 17.99
CA ASP A 387 -19.85 16.64 18.49
C ASP A 387 -21.00 16.35 17.52
N LEU A 388 -20.73 16.45 16.22
CA LEU A 388 -21.68 16.13 15.17
C LEU A 388 -22.01 14.64 15.10
N LEU A 389 -21.05 13.75 15.39
CA LEU A 389 -21.30 12.32 15.53
C LEU A 389 -22.31 12.04 16.65
N ARG A 390 -22.18 12.70 17.80
CA ARG A 390 -23.13 12.53 18.93
C ARG A 390 -24.53 12.97 18.53
N ALA A 391 -24.63 14.12 17.87
CA ALA A 391 -25.91 14.63 17.38
C ALA A 391 -26.51 13.69 16.31
N ALA A 392 -25.71 13.22 15.36
CA ALA A 392 -26.17 12.31 14.31
C ALA A 392 -26.70 10.99 14.89
N ASP A 393 -26.05 10.43 15.91
CA ASP A 393 -26.53 9.23 16.62
C ASP A 393 -27.82 9.52 17.39
N GLN A 394 -27.86 10.64 18.14
CA GLN A 394 -29.04 11.06 18.92
C GLN A 394 -30.29 11.26 18.04
N TYR A 395 -30.12 11.81 16.83
CA TYR A 395 -31.21 12.06 15.89
C TYR A 395 -31.36 10.98 14.81
N LEU A 396 -30.66 9.84 14.95
CA LEU A 396 -30.74 8.68 14.05
C LEU A 396 -30.46 9.02 12.57
N LEU A 397 -29.51 9.92 12.32
CA LEU A 397 -29.09 10.36 10.99
C LEU A 397 -27.90 9.53 10.49
N GLU A 398 -28.16 8.29 10.07
CA GLU A 398 -27.12 7.32 9.67
C GLU A 398 -26.17 7.83 8.56
N GLY A 399 -26.68 8.60 7.60
CA GLY A 399 -25.86 9.20 6.54
C GLY A 399 -24.85 10.21 7.08
N LEU A 400 -25.30 11.11 7.97
CA LEU A 400 -24.44 12.11 8.61
C LEU A 400 -23.44 11.45 9.56
N LYS A 401 -23.89 10.45 10.31
CA LYS A 401 -23.07 9.66 11.22
C LYS A 401 -21.87 9.08 10.48
N ARG A 402 -22.07 8.50 9.29
CA ARG A 402 -20.99 7.97 8.44
C ARG A 402 -20.00 9.03 7.95
N LEU A 403 -20.47 10.22 7.58
CA LEU A 403 -19.58 11.32 7.21
C LEU A 403 -18.68 11.72 8.38
N CYS A 404 -19.24 11.75 9.59
CA CYS A 404 -18.46 11.99 10.81
C CYS A 404 -17.46 10.86 11.06
N GLU A 405 -17.90 9.60 10.96
CA GLU A 405 -17.03 8.42 11.12
C GLU A 405 -15.85 8.43 10.14
N TYR A 406 -16.10 8.76 8.87
CA TYR A 406 -15.07 8.87 7.85
C TYR A 406 -14.07 9.99 8.16
N THR A 407 -14.57 11.15 8.59
CA THR A 407 -13.73 12.30 8.94
C THR A 407 -12.85 12.00 10.15
N ILE A 408 -13.42 11.43 11.21
CA ILE A 408 -12.69 11.04 12.42
C ILE A 408 -11.65 9.96 12.11
N ALA A 409 -11.98 9.02 11.23
CA ALA A 409 -11.09 7.93 10.84
C ALA A 409 -9.77 8.42 10.20
N GLN A 410 -9.75 9.60 9.58
CA GLN A 410 -8.54 10.17 8.97
C GLN A 410 -7.49 10.60 9.99
N ASP A 411 -7.88 10.86 11.24
CA ASP A 411 -6.98 11.30 12.31
C ASP A 411 -6.51 10.15 13.22
N ILE A 412 -6.90 8.91 12.94
CA ILE A 412 -6.51 7.77 13.79
C ILE A 412 -4.98 7.62 13.80
N SER A 413 -4.44 7.57 15.01
CA SER A 413 -3.02 7.45 15.31
C SER A 413 -2.79 6.52 16.50
N LEU A 414 -1.53 6.15 16.74
CA LEU A 414 -1.16 5.32 17.91
C LEU A 414 -1.54 5.98 19.25
N GLU A 415 -1.62 7.32 19.28
CA GLU A 415 -1.93 8.08 20.50
C GLU A 415 -3.41 8.11 20.81
N ASN A 416 -4.27 8.24 19.79
CA ASN A 416 -5.70 8.47 19.98
C ASN A 416 -6.58 7.24 19.70
N VAL A 417 -6.04 6.14 19.14
CA VAL A 417 -6.85 4.98 18.70
C VAL A 417 -7.72 4.38 19.82
N SER A 418 -7.24 4.35 21.06
CA SER A 418 -8.03 3.89 22.21
C SER A 418 -9.26 4.77 22.43
N SER A 419 -9.09 6.09 22.40
CA SER A 419 -10.16 7.07 22.57
C SER A 419 -11.13 7.05 21.38
N MET A 420 -10.62 6.89 20.15
CA MET A 420 -11.45 6.77 18.96
C MET A 420 -12.27 5.47 18.96
N TYR A 421 -11.71 4.38 19.47
CA TYR A 421 -12.45 3.14 19.67
C TYR A 421 -13.55 3.31 20.72
N GLU A 422 -13.27 3.95 21.85
CA GLU A 422 -14.29 4.25 22.88
C GLU A 422 -15.40 5.16 22.35
N LEU A 423 -15.06 6.17 21.56
CA LEU A 423 -16.01 7.03 20.86
C LEU A 423 -16.91 6.20 19.93
N SER A 424 -16.31 5.26 19.19
CA SER A 424 -17.04 4.37 18.28
C SER A 424 -18.00 3.42 19.01
N GLU A 425 -17.67 3.02 20.24
CA GLU A 425 -18.55 2.23 21.11
C GLU A 425 -19.71 3.08 21.64
N ALA A 426 -19.41 4.25 22.19
CA ALA A 426 -20.39 5.13 22.82
C ALA A 426 -21.50 5.59 21.85
N PHE A 427 -21.17 5.83 20.58
CA PHE A 427 -22.10 6.34 19.57
C PHE A 427 -22.43 5.33 18.48
N HIS A 428 -22.25 4.03 18.74
CA HIS A 428 -22.59 2.94 17.80
C HIS A 428 -22.03 3.17 16.38
N ALA A 429 -20.83 3.75 16.27
CA ALA A 429 -20.20 4.15 15.02
C ALA A 429 -19.39 2.97 14.45
N ILE A 430 -20.07 2.14 13.65
CA ILE A 430 -19.59 0.82 13.23
C ILE A 430 -18.39 0.93 12.27
N SER A 431 -18.41 1.89 11.35
CA SER A 431 -17.37 2.08 10.36
C SER A 431 -16.10 2.62 11.00
N LEU A 432 -16.22 3.61 11.91
CA LEU A 432 -15.11 4.09 12.73
C LEU A 432 -14.52 2.95 13.57
N ARG A 433 -15.37 2.14 14.21
CA ARG A 433 -14.94 0.98 15.01
C ARG A 433 -14.13 0.00 14.20
N HIS A 434 -14.58 -0.34 12.98
CA HIS A 434 -13.84 -1.22 12.09
C HIS A 434 -12.48 -0.62 11.71
N THR A 435 -12.41 0.68 11.40
CA THR A 435 -11.14 1.35 11.10
C THR A 435 -10.18 1.28 12.29
N CYS A 436 -10.67 1.54 13.51
CA CYS A 436 -9.86 1.40 14.74
C CYS A 436 -9.33 -0.03 14.90
N ILE A 437 -10.18 -1.05 14.71
CA ILE A 437 -9.77 -2.46 14.80
C ILE A 437 -8.65 -2.77 13.79
N LEU A 438 -8.80 -2.34 12.54
CA LEU A 438 -7.81 -2.59 11.50
C LEU A 438 -6.49 -1.89 11.78
N PHE A 439 -6.54 -0.64 12.22
CA PHE A 439 -5.36 0.12 12.65
C PHE A 439 -4.63 -0.58 13.80
N ILE A 440 -5.37 -1.10 14.79
CA ILE A 440 -4.80 -1.84 15.92
C ILE A 440 -4.11 -3.14 15.43
N LEU A 441 -4.74 -3.88 14.54
CA LEU A 441 -4.17 -5.12 14.00
C LEU A 441 -2.93 -4.84 13.12
N GLU A 442 -2.94 -3.77 12.35
CA GLU A 442 -1.82 -3.37 11.47
C GLU A 442 -0.58 -2.94 12.28
N HIS A 443 -0.79 -2.14 13.33
CA HIS A 443 0.28 -1.55 14.13
C HIS A 443 0.44 -2.21 15.51
N PHE A 444 0.05 -3.49 15.60
CA PHE A 444 0.07 -4.24 16.85
C PHE A 444 1.47 -4.27 17.50
N ASP A 445 2.53 -4.38 16.70
CA ASP A 445 3.92 -4.37 17.16
C ASP A 445 4.24 -3.12 17.99
N LYS A 446 3.85 -1.95 17.48
CA LYS A 446 4.06 -0.65 18.15
C LYS A 446 3.13 -0.46 19.35
N LEU A 447 1.88 -0.90 19.24
CA LEU A 447 0.89 -0.79 20.32
C LEU A 447 1.22 -1.71 21.51
N SER A 448 1.77 -2.89 21.26
CA SER A 448 2.14 -3.85 22.30
C SER A 448 3.21 -3.32 23.27
N ALA A 449 3.99 -2.32 22.86
CA ALA A 449 4.96 -1.65 23.72
C ALA A 449 4.33 -0.63 24.68
N ARG A 450 3.05 -0.26 24.49
CA ARG A 450 2.37 0.78 25.28
C ARG A 450 1.66 0.21 26.50
N PRO A 451 1.56 0.98 27.61
CA PRO A 451 0.76 0.59 28.75
C PRO A 451 -0.73 0.53 28.36
N GLY A 452 -1.47 -0.42 28.96
CA GLY A 452 -2.92 -0.56 28.71
C GLY A 452 -3.30 -1.32 27.44
N HIS A 453 -2.35 -1.73 26.58
CA HIS A 453 -2.66 -2.45 25.35
C HIS A 453 -3.43 -3.75 25.60
N LEU A 454 -3.10 -4.51 26.65
CA LEU A 454 -3.79 -5.78 26.96
C LEU A 454 -5.30 -5.58 27.21
N HIS A 455 -5.67 -4.50 27.90
CA HIS A 455 -7.07 -4.16 28.16
C HIS A 455 -7.80 -3.78 26.87
N LEU A 456 -7.15 -2.98 26.01
CA LEU A 456 -7.68 -2.66 24.69
C LEU A 456 -7.88 -3.93 23.86
N ILE A 457 -6.89 -4.83 23.82
CA ILE A 457 -7.00 -6.10 23.08
C ILE A 457 -8.15 -6.96 23.59
N GLN A 458 -8.34 -7.08 24.91
CA GLN A 458 -9.46 -7.83 25.48
C GLN A 458 -10.81 -7.24 25.08
N ARG A 459 -10.94 -5.91 25.03
CA ARG A 459 -12.17 -5.22 24.60
C ARG A 459 -12.47 -5.41 23.12
N ILE A 460 -11.45 -5.38 22.25
CA ILE A 460 -11.67 -5.48 20.80
C ILE A 460 -11.91 -6.91 20.31
N VAL A 461 -11.45 -7.95 21.02
CA VAL A 461 -11.56 -9.35 20.55
C VAL A 461 -13.00 -9.78 20.19
N PRO A 462 -14.03 -9.49 21.01
CA PRO A 462 -15.42 -9.75 20.64
C PRO A 462 -15.87 -9.00 19.37
N GLU A 463 -15.43 -7.76 19.19
CA GLU A 463 -15.78 -6.96 18.01
C GLU A 463 -15.05 -7.43 16.75
N ILE A 464 -13.79 -7.87 16.86
CA ILE A 464 -13.07 -8.53 15.76
C ILE A 464 -13.84 -9.78 15.32
N ARG A 465 -14.31 -10.59 16.28
CA ARG A 465 -15.14 -11.77 15.97
C ARG A 465 -16.39 -11.38 15.18
N ASN A 466 -17.11 -10.37 15.64
CA ASN A 466 -18.35 -9.90 14.98
C ASN A 466 -18.08 -9.35 13.58
N TYR A 467 -17.01 -8.57 13.43
CA TYR A 467 -16.55 -8.04 12.15
C TYR A 467 -16.29 -9.17 11.14
N PHE A 468 -15.46 -10.15 11.49
CA PHE A 468 -15.15 -11.26 10.58
C PHE A 468 -16.34 -12.19 10.35
N ALA A 469 -17.18 -12.42 11.36
CA ALA A 469 -18.42 -13.19 11.19
C ALA A 469 -19.31 -12.55 10.12
N LYS A 470 -19.46 -11.22 10.12
CA LYS A 470 -20.22 -10.50 9.08
C LYS A 470 -19.49 -10.47 7.73
N ALA A 471 -18.20 -10.14 7.74
CA ALA A 471 -17.41 -9.98 6.51
C ALA A 471 -17.30 -11.30 5.72
N LEU A 472 -17.10 -12.43 6.39
CA LEU A 472 -16.90 -13.73 5.76
C LEU A 472 -18.20 -14.49 5.45
N THR A 473 -19.35 -14.02 5.95
CA THR A 473 -20.66 -14.62 5.64
C THR A 473 -21.44 -13.87 4.58
N LYS A 474 -21.05 -12.61 4.25
CA LYS A 474 -21.64 -11.87 3.14
C LYS A 474 -21.50 -12.67 1.84
N PRO A 475 -22.58 -12.89 1.06
CA PRO A 475 -22.49 -13.55 -0.22
C PRO A 475 -21.62 -12.71 -1.16
N ASN A 476 -20.64 -13.36 -1.79
CA ASN A 476 -19.75 -12.72 -2.76
C ASN A 476 -20.61 -12.14 -3.91
N PRO A 477 -20.65 -10.83 -4.15
CA PRO A 477 -21.56 -10.23 -5.14
C PRO A 477 -21.30 -10.74 -6.58
N HIS A 478 -20.13 -11.31 -6.84
CA HIS A 478 -19.82 -11.98 -8.10
C HIS A 478 -20.60 -13.30 -8.33
N LYS A 479 -21.16 -13.93 -7.29
CA LYS A 479 -22.02 -15.13 -7.43
C LYS A 479 -23.50 -14.81 -7.67
N LEU A 480 -23.90 -13.54 -7.61
CA LEU A 480 -25.28 -13.11 -7.88
C LEU A 480 -25.49 -12.64 -9.34
N ARG A 481 -24.47 -12.76 -10.20
CA ARG A 481 -24.52 -12.41 -11.63
C ARG A 481 -24.35 -13.62 -12.58
N LEU A 482 -24.52 -14.83 -12.08
CA LEU A 482 -24.69 -16.06 -12.87
C LEU A 482 -26.05 -16.65 -12.52
#